data_AF-A0AAN5D980-F1
#
_entry.id   AF-A0AAN5D980-F1
#
_cell.length_a   1.000
_cell.length_b   1.000
_cell.length_c   1.000
_cell.angle_alpha   90.00
_cell.angle_beta   90.00
_cell.angle_gamma   90.00
#
_symmetry.space_group_name_H-M   'P 1'
#
loop_
_entity.id
_entity.type
_entity.pdbx_description
1 polymer ?
#
loop_
_entity_poly.entity_id
_entity_poly.type
_entity_poly.pdbx_seq_one_letter_code
_entity_poly.pdbx_strand_id
1 'polypeptide(L)'
;RMRSSSIFLYFFIRFSLAAYEDDRCMEDYDPGPCQHYQIRWFWDPADEMCKEFHYGGCMGTRNRFSTKHECMKQCRYKLHNPSVIPDLCLLEPDQGTCADERKGQWWYYFDANDGDCKKLFYHGCGGNDNKFYSLHLCNKVCAERLSPKTACNFCDLRTSYCKAHGKFNYTCECRLGYKKNSQSKECEDIDECREATNVCDRNAWCTNTIGSYSCECMAAYLGDGKQCTYVGLGRSTMDCTDCSPFATCRNGVCQCNKGFQGDGFNCTDVNECMRLPYVCDKNAECVNKEGSFICQCLSGFAGNGYNCTKTKTSCLDKFDVSYQQTCGGENWREHYYFDHDAKMCTLFWYDGCRGKSRNIFSELNTCTEMCEETNVMTRAEMCWDKF
;
A
#
# COMPACT_ATOMS: atom_id res chain seq x y z
N ARG A 1 16.91 11.43 10.47
CA ARG A 1 17.82 11.55 9.31
C ARG A 1 18.40 10.16 9.03
N MET A 2 17.71 9.40 8.18
CA MET A 2 18.17 8.12 7.63
C MET A 2 19.15 8.39 6.48
N ARG A 3 20.31 7.74 6.51
CA ARG A 3 21.26 7.46 5.41
C ARG A 3 21.97 6.18 5.84
N SER A 4 22.19 5.13 5.07
CA SER A 4 22.09 4.93 3.63
C SER A 4 21.97 3.40 3.41
N SER A 5 21.01 2.96 2.61
CA SER A 5 20.83 1.56 2.21
C SER A 5 21.61 1.31 0.92
N SER A 6 22.72 0.57 0.95
CA SER A 6 23.40 0.01 -0.24
C SER A 6 24.42 -1.07 0.13
N ILE A 7 24.02 -2.11 0.89
CA ILE A 7 24.88 -3.30 1.13
C ILE A 7 24.12 -4.64 0.93
N PHE A 8 22.80 -4.64 0.78
CA PHE A 8 22.00 -5.88 0.73
C PHE A 8 21.85 -6.56 -0.64
N LEU A 9 22.63 -6.16 -1.66
CA LEU A 9 22.57 -6.79 -2.99
C LEU A 9 23.82 -7.59 -3.40
N TYR A 10 24.80 -7.75 -2.51
CA TYR A 10 26.02 -8.55 -2.78
C TYR A 10 26.14 -9.85 -1.99
N PHE A 11 25.23 -10.11 -1.04
CA PHE A 11 25.28 -11.32 -0.20
C PHE A 11 24.42 -12.50 -0.70
N PHE A 12 23.54 -12.29 -1.69
CA PHE A 12 22.66 -13.35 -2.21
C PHE A 12 23.17 -14.06 -3.47
N ILE A 13 24.29 -13.62 -4.07
CA ILE A 13 24.84 -14.25 -5.29
C ILE A 13 26.04 -15.17 -4.99
N ARG A 14 26.55 -15.22 -3.74
CA ARG A 14 27.68 -16.09 -3.36
C ARG A 14 27.33 -17.40 -2.64
N PHE A 15 26.05 -17.70 -2.42
CA PHE A 15 25.65 -18.95 -1.75
C PHE A 15 25.24 -20.09 -2.70
N SER A 16 25.27 -19.87 -4.02
CA SER A 16 24.79 -20.86 -5.01
C SER A 16 25.88 -21.46 -5.92
N LEU A 17 27.15 -21.15 -5.70
CA LEU A 17 28.27 -21.66 -6.53
C LEU A 17 29.36 -22.43 -5.75
N ALA A 18 29.23 -22.59 -4.44
CA ALA A 18 30.26 -23.23 -3.60
C ALA A 18 30.02 -24.73 -3.31
N ALA A 19 29.00 -25.36 -3.89
CA ALA A 19 28.64 -26.76 -3.59
C ALA A 19 29.03 -27.77 -4.69
N TYR A 20 29.63 -27.34 -5.80
CA TYR A 20 29.85 -28.19 -6.98
C TYR A 20 31.30 -28.65 -7.20
N GLU A 21 32.28 -28.14 -6.45
CA GLU A 21 33.71 -28.44 -6.69
C GLU A 21 34.32 -29.53 -5.78
N ASP A 22 33.53 -30.25 -4.99
CA ASP A 22 34.05 -31.30 -4.08
C ASP A 22 33.20 -32.59 -4.09
N ASP A 23 32.74 -33.04 -5.27
CA ASP A 23 32.03 -34.32 -5.38
C ASP A 23 32.96 -35.45 -5.82
N ARG A 24 33.27 -36.36 -4.87
CA ARG A 24 34.08 -37.57 -5.09
C ARG A 24 33.58 -38.47 -6.22
N CYS A 25 32.30 -38.37 -6.60
CA CYS A 25 31.70 -39.16 -7.66
C CYS A 25 32.01 -38.62 -9.06
N MET A 26 32.47 -37.38 -9.18
CA MET A 26 32.86 -36.75 -10.45
C MET A 26 34.36 -36.87 -10.74
N GLU A 27 35.14 -37.43 -9.80
CA GLU A 27 36.56 -37.72 -10.02
C GLU A 27 36.71 -38.97 -10.91
N ASP A 28 37.74 -38.99 -11.75
CA ASP A 28 38.10 -40.21 -12.50
C ASP A 28 38.55 -41.33 -11.56
N TYR A 29 38.42 -42.59 -11.98
CA TYR A 29 38.96 -43.71 -11.21
C TYR A 29 40.50 -43.75 -11.33
N ASP A 30 41.19 -44.00 -10.22
CA ASP A 30 42.65 -44.13 -10.20
C ASP A 30 43.08 -45.40 -9.44
N PRO A 31 43.69 -46.38 -10.15
CA PRO A 31 44.29 -47.58 -9.56
C PRO A 31 45.40 -47.31 -8.54
N GLY A 32 46.11 -46.18 -8.63
CA GLY A 32 47.27 -45.86 -7.81
C GLY A 32 48.54 -46.67 -8.19
N PRO A 33 49.71 -46.30 -7.63
CA PRO A 33 51.01 -46.84 -8.06
C PRO A 33 51.43 -48.14 -7.35
N CYS A 34 50.72 -48.57 -6.30
CA CYS A 34 51.07 -49.78 -5.55
C CYS A 34 50.61 -51.07 -6.25
N GLN A 35 51.21 -52.21 -5.88
CA GLN A 35 50.94 -53.52 -6.51
C GLN A 35 50.18 -54.50 -5.60
N HIS A 36 49.27 -53.98 -4.78
CA HIS A 36 48.43 -54.80 -3.90
C HIS A 36 47.00 -54.85 -4.43
N TYR A 37 46.68 -55.95 -5.11
CA TYR A 37 45.44 -56.13 -5.87
C TYR A 37 44.19 -56.18 -4.99
N GLN A 38 43.31 -55.20 -5.18
CA GLN A 38 41.97 -55.17 -4.59
C GLN A 38 40.93 -54.81 -5.65
N ILE A 39 39.84 -55.56 -5.73
CA ILE A 39 38.67 -55.18 -6.55
C ILE A 39 37.91 -54.09 -5.80
N ARG A 40 37.71 -52.95 -6.47
CA ARG A 40 36.95 -51.80 -5.96
C ARG A 40 35.93 -51.34 -7.00
N TRP A 41 35.04 -50.45 -6.59
CA TRP A 41 33.99 -49.89 -7.45
C TRP A 41 34.20 -48.39 -7.64
N PHE A 42 33.90 -47.87 -8.83
CA PHE A 42 33.88 -46.44 -9.14
C PHE A 42 32.59 -46.08 -9.88
N TRP A 43 32.16 -44.83 -9.76
CA TRP A 43 31.01 -44.28 -10.50
C TRP A 43 31.46 -43.78 -11.86
N ASP A 44 30.85 -44.30 -12.92
CA ASP A 44 31.03 -43.78 -14.27
C ASP A 44 29.85 -42.85 -14.61
N PRO A 45 30.08 -41.53 -14.77
CA PRO A 45 29.03 -40.59 -15.10
C PRO A 45 28.52 -40.74 -16.53
N ALA A 46 29.29 -41.31 -17.46
CA ALA A 46 28.85 -41.51 -18.85
C ALA A 46 27.82 -42.64 -18.96
N ASP A 47 27.99 -43.69 -18.14
CA ASP A 47 27.10 -44.86 -18.12
C ASP A 47 26.11 -44.85 -16.94
N GLU A 48 26.14 -43.79 -16.12
CA GLU A 48 25.36 -43.65 -14.87
C GLU A 48 25.36 -44.91 -13.99
N MET A 49 26.51 -45.59 -13.92
CA MET A 49 26.61 -46.89 -13.28
C MET A 49 27.93 -47.07 -12.53
N CYS A 50 27.85 -47.76 -11.38
CA CYS A 50 29.04 -48.21 -10.68
C CYS A 50 29.67 -49.43 -11.36
N LYS A 51 30.92 -49.28 -11.79
CA LYS A 51 31.74 -50.32 -12.44
C LYS A 51 32.87 -50.77 -11.52
N GLU A 52 33.36 -51.98 -11.74
CA GLU A 52 34.50 -52.52 -10.98
C GLU A 52 35.84 -52.12 -11.62
N PHE A 53 36.86 -51.90 -10.80
CA PHE A 53 38.22 -51.65 -11.24
C PHE A 53 39.24 -52.24 -10.28
N HIS A 54 40.47 -52.43 -10.78
CA HIS A 54 41.59 -52.91 -9.98
C HIS A 54 42.27 -51.73 -9.27
N TYR A 55 42.30 -51.77 -7.95
CA TYR A 55 42.99 -50.81 -7.11
C TYR A 55 44.26 -51.43 -6.53
N GLY A 56 45.38 -50.74 -6.69
CA GLY A 56 46.73 -51.18 -6.31
C GLY A 56 47.05 -51.07 -4.82
N GLY A 57 46.11 -50.59 -3.99
CA GLY A 57 46.22 -50.63 -2.53
C GLY A 57 46.79 -49.36 -1.88
N CYS A 58 47.24 -48.37 -2.64
CA CYS A 58 47.64 -47.05 -2.12
C CYS A 58 47.32 -45.91 -3.09
N MET A 59 47.23 -44.68 -2.58
CA MET A 59 46.90 -43.45 -3.32
C MET A 59 45.53 -43.54 -4.03
N GLY A 60 45.39 -42.93 -5.20
CA GLY A 60 44.16 -42.90 -5.98
C GLY A 60 43.16 -41.83 -5.56
N THR A 61 42.08 -41.73 -6.35
CA THR A 61 40.99 -40.78 -6.17
C THR A 61 39.96 -41.25 -5.16
N ARG A 62 39.04 -40.35 -4.80
CA ARG A 62 37.93 -40.64 -3.91
C ARG A 62 36.77 -41.33 -4.63
N ASN A 63 36.77 -41.43 -5.96
CA ASN A 63 35.82 -42.25 -6.72
C ASN A 63 36.14 -43.75 -6.58
N ARG A 64 36.12 -44.24 -5.35
CA ARG A 64 36.52 -45.59 -4.97
C ARG A 64 35.70 -46.08 -3.79
N PHE A 65 35.03 -47.21 -3.98
CA PHE A 65 34.10 -47.80 -3.02
C PHE A 65 34.40 -49.29 -2.81
N SER A 66 34.06 -49.79 -1.63
CA SER A 66 34.30 -51.19 -1.26
C SER A 66 33.31 -52.15 -1.92
N THR A 67 32.10 -51.67 -2.20
CA THR A 67 31.02 -52.46 -2.79
C THR A 67 30.25 -51.66 -3.83
N LYS A 68 29.65 -52.34 -4.81
CA LYS A 68 28.71 -51.73 -5.78
C LYS A 68 27.58 -50.98 -5.08
N HIS A 69 27.06 -51.54 -3.99
CA HIS A 69 25.97 -50.94 -3.22
C HIS A 69 26.37 -49.60 -2.59
N GLU A 70 27.56 -49.53 -1.99
CA GLU A 70 28.10 -48.29 -1.41
C GLU A 70 28.29 -47.21 -2.49
N CYS A 71 28.86 -47.58 -3.63
CA CYS A 71 29.04 -46.70 -4.77
C CYS A 71 27.69 -46.15 -5.27
N MET A 72 26.71 -47.02 -5.51
CA MET A 72 25.39 -46.62 -6.00
C MET A 72 24.70 -45.68 -5.01
N LYS A 73 24.75 -45.99 -3.71
CA LYS A 73 24.20 -45.16 -2.63
C LYS A 73 24.80 -43.76 -2.58
N GLN A 74 26.11 -43.64 -2.80
CA GLN A 74 26.80 -42.37 -2.66
C GLN A 74 26.78 -41.52 -3.93
N CYS A 75 26.71 -42.12 -5.12
CA CYS A 75 26.79 -41.39 -6.39
C CYS A 75 25.47 -41.31 -7.15
N ARG A 76 24.74 -42.42 -7.32
CA ARG A 76 23.43 -42.41 -8.01
C ARG A 76 22.36 -41.70 -7.18
N TYR A 77 22.26 -42.01 -5.89
CA TYR A 77 21.22 -41.44 -5.02
C TYR A 77 21.50 -40.02 -4.52
N LYS A 78 22.72 -39.49 -4.72
CA LYS A 78 23.05 -38.08 -4.45
C LYS A 78 22.66 -37.14 -5.60
N LEU A 79 22.62 -37.62 -6.85
CA LEU A 79 22.23 -36.83 -8.02
C LEU A 79 20.75 -36.39 -7.99
N HIS A 80 19.89 -37.14 -7.29
CA HIS A 80 18.54 -36.71 -6.98
C HIS A 80 18.52 -35.81 -5.75
N ASN A 81 18.70 -34.52 -6.02
CA ASN A 81 18.51 -33.37 -5.15
C ASN A 81 17.49 -33.63 -3.99
N PRO A 82 17.79 -33.32 -2.72
CA PRO A 82 16.87 -33.50 -1.59
C PRO A 82 15.56 -32.68 -1.67
N SER A 83 15.35 -31.89 -2.73
CA SER A 83 14.20 -31.02 -2.93
C SER A 83 13.28 -31.43 -4.09
N VAL A 84 13.64 -32.44 -4.90
CA VAL A 84 12.86 -32.84 -6.10
C VAL A 84 12.49 -34.31 -5.99
N ILE A 85 11.22 -34.64 -6.21
CA ILE A 85 10.73 -36.02 -6.24
C ILE A 85 11.47 -36.75 -7.36
N PRO A 86 12.06 -37.94 -7.12
CA PRO A 86 12.70 -38.69 -8.20
C PRO A 86 11.65 -39.12 -9.24
N ASP A 87 11.81 -38.72 -10.51
CA ASP A 87 10.88 -39.05 -11.61
C ASP A 87 10.62 -40.57 -11.74
N LEU A 88 11.53 -41.40 -11.22
CA LEU A 88 11.35 -42.85 -11.13
C LEU A 88 10.08 -43.27 -10.35
N CYS A 89 9.65 -42.52 -9.32
CA CYS A 89 8.48 -42.90 -8.52
C CYS A 89 7.15 -42.66 -9.28
N LEU A 90 7.18 -42.01 -10.44
CA LEU A 90 6.01 -41.74 -11.27
C LEU A 90 5.89 -42.70 -12.47
N LEU A 91 6.86 -43.59 -12.66
CA LEU A 91 6.82 -44.57 -13.76
C LEU A 91 5.80 -45.67 -13.45
N GLU A 92 5.09 -46.15 -14.47
CA GLU A 92 4.15 -47.27 -14.32
C GLU A 92 4.89 -48.58 -13.91
N PRO A 93 4.22 -49.53 -13.23
CA PRO A 93 4.85 -50.81 -12.90
C PRO A 93 5.22 -51.61 -14.16
N ASP A 94 6.49 -51.95 -14.31
CA ASP A 94 6.99 -52.76 -15.41
C ASP A 94 7.63 -54.07 -14.90
N GLN A 95 7.03 -55.20 -15.29
CA GLN A 95 7.47 -56.55 -14.92
C GLN A 95 8.66 -57.04 -15.76
N GLY A 96 9.05 -56.28 -16.78
CA GLY A 96 10.07 -56.63 -17.74
C GLY A 96 9.55 -57.51 -18.88
N THR A 97 10.41 -57.73 -19.88
CA THR A 97 10.04 -58.40 -21.14
C THR A 97 10.47 -59.86 -21.21
N CYS A 98 11.13 -60.38 -20.17
CA CYS A 98 11.59 -61.77 -20.14
C CYS A 98 10.44 -62.74 -19.83
N ALA A 99 10.39 -63.86 -20.54
CA ALA A 99 9.32 -64.87 -20.42
C ALA A 99 9.69 -66.08 -19.53
N ASP A 100 10.85 -66.07 -18.85
CA ASP A 100 11.29 -67.21 -18.03
C ASP A 100 10.76 -67.09 -16.60
N GLU A 101 9.57 -67.64 -16.36
CA GLU A 101 8.90 -67.63 -15.05
C GLU A 101 9.73 -68.28 -13.93
N ARG A 102 10.67 -69.19 -14.28
CA ARG A 102 11.49 -69.91 -13.29
C ARG A 102 12.62 -69.08 -12.68
N LYS A 103 12.90 -67.90 -13.23
CA LYS A 103 13.96 -66.99 -12.74
C LYS A 103 13.43 -65.70 -12.13
N GLY A 104 12.11 -65.51 -12.11
CA GLY A 104 11.49 -64.31 -11.58
C GLY A 104 11.57 -64.21 -10.06
N GLN A 105 11.59 -62.98 -9.54
CA GLN A 105 11.61 -62.70 -8.11
C GLN A 105 10.56 -61.65 -7.75
N TRP A 106 10.07 -61.67 -6.50
CA TRP A 106 9.22 -60.62 -5.96
C TRP A 106 10.02 -59.35 -5.67
N TRP A 107 9.57 -58.26 -6.27
CA TRP A 107 10.05 -56.89 -6.05
C TRP A 107 8.89 -56.01 -5.58
N TYR A 108 9.19 -54.77 -5.28
CA TYR A 108 8.23 -53.75 -4.87
C TYR A 108 8.27 -52.58 -5.85
N TYR A 109 7.13 -51.95 -6.12
CA TYR A 109 7.03 -50.69 -6.85
C TYR A 109 6.14 -49.72 -6.08
N PHE A 110 6.28 -48.44 -6.39
CA PHE A 110 5.40 -47.42 -5.84
C PHE A 110 4.23 -47.16 -6.80
N ASP A 111 3.01 -47.30 -6.31
CA ASP A 111 1.81 -46.94 -7.05
C ASP A 111 1.47 -45.48 -6.77
N ALA A 112 1.63 -44.61 -7.76
CA ALA A 112 1.37 -43.18 -7.60
C ALA A 112 -0.13 -42.85 -7.43
N ASN A 113 -1.04 -43.70 -7.92
CA ASN A 113 -2.48 -43.49 -7.79
C ASN A 113 -2.95 -43.81 -6.37
N ASP A 114 -2.46 -44.93 -5.82
CA ASP A 114 -2.82 -45.37 -4.46
C ASP A 114 -1.91 -44.77 -3.38
N GLY A 115 -0.77 -44.20 -3.78
CA GLY A 115 0.22 -43.63 -2.87
C GLY A 115 0.93 -44.66 -1.99
N ASP A 116 0.97 -45.93 -2.41
CA ASP A 116 1.47 -47.05 -1.61
C ASP A 116 2.43 -47.96 -2.38
N CYS A 117 3.32 -48.63 -1.65
CA CYS A 117 4.30 -49.56 -2.20
C CYS A 117 3.74 -50.98 -2.30
N LYS A 118 3.51 -51.44 -3.53
CA LYS A 118 2.93 -52.75 -3.84
C LYS A 118 3.98 -53.73 -4.35
N LYS A 119 3.65 -55.03 -4.33
CA LYS A 119 4.53 -56.08 -4.86
C LYS A 119 4.32 -56.25 -6.37
N LEU A 120 5.41 -56.45 -7.11
CA LEU A 120 5.39 -56.95 -8.48
C LEU A 120 6.26 -58.20 -8.60
N PHE A 121 5.96 -59.06 -9.57
CA PHE A 121 6.83 -60.18 -9.93
C PHE A 121 7.68 -59.74 -11.13
N TYR A 122 9.00 -59.70 -10.96
CA TYR A 122 9.94 -59.23 -11.98
C TYR A 122 10.64 -60.43 -12.63
N HIS A 123 10.57 -60.54 -13.96
CA HIS A 123 11.04 -61.70 -14.72
C HIS A 123 12.55 -61.71 -15.04
N GLY A 124 13.31 -60.72 -14.55
CA GLY A 124 14.78 -60.76 -14.56
C GLY A 124 15.47 -60.01 -15.71
N CYS A 125 14.74 -59.39 -16.65
CA CYS A 125 15.32 -58.47 -17.62
C CYS A 125 14.37 -57.33 -17.99
N GLY A 126 14.92 -56.20 -18.44
CA GLY A 126 14.16 -54.98 -18.73
C GLY A 126 13.56 -54.33 -17.47
N GLY A 127 12.37 -53.76 -17.61
CA GLY A 127 11.75 -52.99 -16.53
C GLY A 127 12.19 -51.53 -16.54
N ASN A 128 11.61 -50.76 -15.62
CA ASN A 128 12.03 -49.39 -15.36
C ASN A 128 12.55 -49.21 -13.92
N ASP A 129 12.87 -47.97 -13.56
CA ASP A 129 13.46 -47.62 -12.26
C ASP A 129 12.47 -47.61 -11.09
N ASN A 130 11.15 -47.72 -11.32
CA ASN A 130 10.14 -47.89 -10.26
C ASN A 130 10.11 -49.34 -9.75
N LYS A 131 11.26 -49.83 -9.30
CA LYS A 131 11.48 -51.23 -8.94
C LYS A 131 12.48 -51.35 -7.81
N PHE A 132 12.02 -51.83 -6.66
CA PHE A 132 12.74 -51.88 -5.39
C PHE A 132 12.81 -53.30 -4.85
N TYR A 133 13.98 -53.72 -4.36
CA TYR A 133 14.17 -55.06 -3.83
C TYR A 133 13.55 -55.27 -2.44
N SER A 134 13.07 -54.21 -1.78
CA SER A 134 12.42 -54.30 -0.46
C SER A 134 11.35 -53.24 -0.27
N LEU A 135 10.31 -53.59 0.50
CA LEU A 135 9.26 -52.66 0.92
C LEU A 135 9.83 -51.45 1.65
N HIS A 136 10.82 -51.67 2.53
CA HIS A 136 11.48 -50.59 3.27
C HIS A 136 12.16 -49.60 2.32
N LEU A 137 12.83 -50.08 1.28
CA LEU A 137 13.47 -49.21 0.30
C LEU A 137 12.44 -48.45 -0.55
N CYS A 138 11.39 -49.12 -1.02
CA CYS A 138 10.29 -48.47 -1.74
C CYS A 138 9.65 -47.35 -0.89
N ASN A 139 9.38 -47.65 0.38
CA ASN A 139 8.81 -46.67 1.30
C ASN A 139 9.74 -45.48 1.53
N LYS A 140 11.03 -45.73 1.76
CA LYS A 140 12.00 -44.68 2.01
C LYS A 140 12.27 -43.77 0.80
N VAL A 141 12.25 -44.34 -0.41
CA VAL A 141 12.55 -43.63 -1.65
C VAL A 141 11.31 -42.90 -2.19
N CYS A 142 10.14 -43.54 -2.15
CA CYS A 142 8.90 -43.01 -2.72
C CYS A 142 7.83 -42.69 -1.64
N ALA A 143 7.37 -43.68 -0.86
CA ALA A 143 6.16 -43.50 -0.01
C ALA A 143 6.30 -42.41 1.09
N GLU A 144 7.43 -42.34 1.79
CA GLU A 144 7.70 -41.34 2.84
C GLU A 144 7.89 -39.92 2.27
N ARG A 145 8.15 -39.80 0.96
CA ARG A 145 8.37 -38.52 0.27
C ARG A 145 7.15 -38.04 -0.51
N LEU A 146 6.29 -38.95 -0.97
CA LEU A 146 5.07 -38.65 -1.73
C LEU A 146 3.78 -38.70 -0.91
N SER A 147 3.69 -39.43 0.21
CA SER A 147 2.46 -39.49 1.02
C SER A 147 1.97 -38.11 1.54
N PRO A 148 2.84 -37.14 1.88
CA PRO A 148 2.39 -35.80 2.25
C PRO A 148 2.01 -34.92 1.05
N LYS A 149 2.49 -35.22 -0.17
CA LYS A 149 2.14 -34.43 -1.38
C LYS A 149 0.87 -34.96 -2.04
N THR A 150 0.70 -36.29 -2.13
CA THR A 150 -0.50 -36.90 -2.74
C THR A 150 -1.75 -36.72 -1.85
N ALA A 151 -1.62 -36.80 -0.51
CA ALA A 151 -2.75 -36.53 0.40
C ALA A 151 -3.21 -35.06 0.40
N CYS A 152 -2.28 -34.12 0.18
CA CYS A 152 -2.61 -32.70 0.12
C CYS A 152 -3.05 -32.24 -1.29
N ASN A 153 -2.86 -33.05 -2.33
CA ASN A 153 -3.42 -32.79 -3.67
C ASN A 153 -4.97 -32.88 -3.71
N PHE A 154 -5.59 -33.52 -2.71
CA PHE A 154 -7.06 -33.55 -2.56
C PHE A 154 -7.63 -32.34 -1.81
N CYS A 155 -6.79 -31.48 -1.23
CA CYS A 155 -7.23 -30.24 -0.61
C CYS A 155 -7.16 -29.10 -1.65
N ASP A 156 -8.17 -28.22 -1.71
CA ASP A 156 -8.01 -26.93 -2.41
C ASP A 156 -7.02 -26.06 -1.62
N LEU A 157 -5.75 -26.07 -2.02
CA LEU A 157 -4.68 -25.38 -1.31
C LEU A 157 -4.79 -23.86 -1.34
N ARG A 158 -5.66 -23.30 -2.19
CA ARG A 158 -5.96 -21.86 -2.23
C ARG A 158 -6.76 -21.42 -1.00
N THR A 159 -7.70 -22.24 -0.55
CA THR A 159 -8.65 -21.92 0.53
C THR A 159 -8.43 -22.73 1.80
N SER A 160 -7.66 -23.82 1.71
CA SER A 160 -7.37 -24.73 2.81
C SER A 160 -5.87 -25.04 2.92
N TYR A 161 -5.49 -25.61 4.06
CA TYR A 161 -4.17 -26.21 4.28
C TYR A 161 -4.33 -27.62 4.82
N CYS A 162 -3.31 -28.42 4.58
CA CYS A 162 -3.28 -29.83 4.92
C CYS A 162 -2.62 -29.99 6.30
N LYS A 163 -3.36 -30.51 7.27
CA LYS A 163 -2.83 -30.78 8.61
C LYS A 163 -2.61 -32.27 8.82
N ALA A 164 -1.41 -32.63 9.25
CA ALA A 164 -1.05 -33.99 9.57
C ALA A 164 -1.41 -34.31 11.03
N HIS A 165 -2.11 -35.42 11.25
CA HIS A 165 -2.40 -36.01 12.57
C HIS A 165 -1.61 -37.30 12.82
N GLY A 166 -0.85 -37.77 11.83
CA GLY A 166 0.02 -38.95 11.91
C GLY A 166 0.78 -39.20 10.60
N LYS A 167 1.52 -40.31 10.52
CA LYS A 167 2.33 -40.66 9.34
C LYS A 167 1.50 -40.97 8.07
N PHE A 168 0.22 -41.28 8.25
CA PHE A 168 -0.74 -41.59 7.17
C PHE A 168 -2.13 -40.96 7.40
N ASN A 169 -2.25 -39.99 8.30
CA ASN A 169 -3.55 -39.36 8.65
C ASN A 169 -3.46 -37.84 8.43
N TYR A 170 -4.31 -37.33 7.56
CA TYR A 170 -4.32 -35.93 7.14
C TYR A 170 -5.75 -35.40 7.05
N THR A 171 -5.94 -34.12 7.35
CA THR A 171 -7.22 -33.43 7.19
C THR A 171 -7.01 -32.07 6.53
N CYS A 172 -7.90 -31.68 5.61
CA CYS A 172 -7.95 -30.31 5.11
C CYS A 172 -8.63 -29.41 6.14
N GLU A 173 -7.88 -28.45 6.68
CA GLU A 173 -8.37 -27.38 7.55
C GLU A 173 -8.44 -26.08 6.73
N CYS A 174 -9.50 -25.29 6.93
CA CYS A 174 -9.66 -24.04 6.19
C CYS A 174 -8.63 -23.01 6.65
N ARG A 175 -8.11 -22.21 5.69
CA ARG A 175 -7.25 -21.07 6.01
C ARG A 175 -8.06 -20.02 6.75
N LEU A 176 -7.37 -19.11 7.44
CA LEU A 176 -8.01 -17.93 8.04
C LEU A 176 -8.76 -17.15 6.95
N GLY A 177 -9.96 -16.65 7.28
CA GLY A 177 -10.88 -16.02 6.32
C GLY A 177 -11.79 -17.01 5.58
N TYR A 178 -11.70 -18.33 5.86
CA TYR A 178 -12.54 -19.35 5.23
C TYR A 178 -13.25 -20.22 6.27
N LYS A 179 -14.49 -20.63 5.97
CA LYS A 179 -15.27 -21.57 6.78
C LYS A 179 -15.60 -22.84 5.99
N LYS A 180 -15.75 -23.94 6.72
CA LYS A 180 -16.05 -25.25 6.11
C LYS A 180 -17.55 -25.35 5.84
N ASN A 181 -17.93 -25.58 4.58
CA ASN A 181 -19.32 -25.85 4.23
C ASN A 181 -19.73 -27.26 4.69
N SER A 182 -20.83 -27.34 5.43
CA SER A 182 -21.36 -28.60 6.00
C SER A 182 -21.80 -29.63 4.95
N GLN A 183 -22.12 -29.20 3.72
CA GLN A 183 -22.62 -30.05 2.63
C GLN A 183 -21.50 -30.46 1.67
N SER A 184 -20.71 -29.51 1.16
CA SER A 184 -19.64 -29.79 0.18
C SER A 184 -18.32 -30.22 0.85
N LYS A 185 -18.14 -29.97 2.15
CA LYS A 185 -16.87 -30.12 2.91
C LYS A 185 -15.73 -29.25 2.39
N GLU A 186 -16.01 -28.33 1.47
CA GLU A 186 -15.06 -27.36 0.91
C GLU A 186 -14.96 -26.12 1.81
N CYS A 187 -13.89 -25.35 1.61
CA CYS A 187 -13.66 -24.11 2.34
C CYS A 187 -14.16 -22.92 1.52
N GLU A 188 -15.16 -22.22 2.06
CA GLU A 188 -15.78 -21.06 1.45
C GLU A 188 -15.31 -19.80 2.14
N ASP A 189 -15.18 -18.74 1.35
CA ASP A 189 -14.85 -17.41 1.83
C ASP A 189 -15.87 -16.94 2.88
N ILE A 190 -15.38 -16.36 3.98
CA ILE A 190 -16.23 -15.73 4.98
C ILE A 190 -16.44 -14.29 4.55
N ASP A 191 -17.67 -13.87 4.32
CA ASP A 191 -17.96 -12.46 4.10
C ASP A 191 -17.99 -11.74 5.45
N GLU A 192 -16.83 -11.25 5.90
CA GLU A 192 -16.72 -10.61 7.21
C GLU A 192 -17.55 -9.32 7.29
N CYS A 193 -17.80 -8.65 6.16
CA CYS A 193 -18.63 -7.46 6.09
C CYS A 193 -20.11 -7.74 6.37
N ARG A 194 -20.59 -8.96 6.09
CA ARG A 194 -21.98 -9.37 6.36
C ARG A 194 -22.14 -10.15 7.65
N GLU A 195 -21.15 -10.98 7.99
CA GLU A 195 -21.25 -11.92 9.10
C GLU A 195 -20.77 -11.33 10.44
N ALA A 196 -19.95 -10.29 10.44
CA ALA A 196 -19.44 -9.66 11.65
C ALA A 196 -19.76 -8.15 11.69
N THR A 197 -20.37 -7.72 12.80
CA THR A 197 -20.93 -6.36 12.92
C THR A 197 -19.93 -5.27 13.30
N ASN A 198 -18.68 -5.60 13.62
CA ASN A 198 -17.69 -4.64 14.15
C ASN A 198 -16.27 -4.87 13.58
N VAL A 199 -16.16 -5.21 12.31
CA VAL A 199 -14.86 -5.51 11.69
C VAL A 199 -14.12 -4.26 11.23
N CYS A 200 -14.87 -3.28 10.73
CA CYS A 200 -14.39 -1.95 10.36
C CYS A 200 -14.94 -0.90 11.34
N ASP A 201 -14.35 0.31 11.33
CA ASP A 201 -14.91 1.45 12.03
C ASP A 201 -16.33 1.74 11.50
N ARG A 202 -17.22 2.26 12.35
CA ARG A 202 -18.57 2.68 11.94
C ARG A 202 -18.56 3.74 10.82
N ASN A 203 -17.46 4.50 10.71
CA ASN A 203 -17.23 5.50 9.69
C ASN A 203 -16.28 4.98 8.60
N ALA A 204 -16.29 3.67 8.31
CA ALA A 204 -15.55 3.06 7.21
C ALA A 204 -16.47 2.18 6.35
N TRP A 205 -16.18 2.12 5.06
CA TRP A 205 -16.74 1.14 4.14
C TRP A 205 -15.97 -0.18 4.27
N CYS A 206 -16.71 -1.28 4.38
CA CYS A 206 -16.15 -2.63 4.36
C CYS A 206 -16.31 -3.21 2.95
N THR A 207 -15.23 -3.77 2.41
CA THR A 207 -15.24 -4.51 1.14
C THR A 207 -14.70 -5.91 1.38
N ASN A 208 -15.52 -6.92 1.05
CA ASN A 208 -15.11 -8.31 1.16
C ASN A 208 -14.16 -8.69 0.03
N THR A 209 -13.12 -9.45 0.34
CA THR A 209 -12.13 -9.96 -0.62
C THR A 209 -11.91 -11.45 -0.40
N ILE A 210 -11.37 -12.18 -1.37
CA ILE A 210 -11.21 -13.63 -1.22
C ILE A 210 -10.14 -13.92 -0.14
N GLY A 211 -10.60 -14.49 0.98
CA GLY A 211 -9.83 -14.85 2.17
C GLY A 211 -9.56 -13.71 3.14
N SER A 212 -10.16 -12.54 2.94
CA SER A 212 -9.95 -11.36 3.80
C SER A 212 -10.98 -10.25 3.52
N TYR A 213 -10.80 -9.10 4.14
CA TYR A 213 -11.61 -7.91 3.88
C TYR A 213 -10.72 -6.67 3.95
N SER A 214 -11.18 -5.58 3.34
CA SER A 214 -10.53 -4.28 3.49
C SER A 214 -11.52 -3.23 3.99
N CYS A 215 -11.02 -2.37 4.88
CA CYS A 215 -11.78 -1.26 5.45
C CYS A 215 -11.20 0.05 4.91
N GLU A 216 -12.05 0.94 4.44
CA GLU A 216 -11.66 2.26 3.95
C GLU A 216 -12.48 3.34 4.65
N CYS A 217 -11.84 4.33 5.29
CA CYS A 217 -12.57 5.38 5.98
C CYS A 217 -13.48 6.16 5.02
N MET A 218 -14.67 6.52 5.52
CA MET A 218 -15.64 7.34 4.81
C MET A 218 -15.07 8.73 4.50
N ALA A 219 -15.64 9.41 3.51
CA ALA A 219 -15.30 10.80 3.22
C ALA A 219 -15.42 11.66 4.49
N ALA A 220 -14.49 12.60 4.66
CA ALA A 220 -14.30 13.41 5.88
C ALA A 220 -13.68 12.68 7.09
N TYR A 221 -13.26 11.42 6.94
CA TYR A 221 -12.55 10.67 7.98
C TYR A 221 -11.18 10.17 7.50
N LEU A 222 -10.22 10.08 8.43
CA LEU A 222 -8.88 9.57 8.19
C LEU A 222 -8.51 8.50 9.21
N GLY A 223 -7.83 7.45 8.73
CA GLY A 223 -7.35 6.36 9.56
C GLY A 223 -7.03 5.11 8.76
N ASP A 224 -6.95 3.97 9.44
CA ASP A 224 -6.65 2.65 8.86
C ASP A 224 -7.90 1.85 8.46
N GLY A 225 -9.07 2.49 8.45
CA GLY A 225 -10.37 1.85 8.23
C GLY A 225 -10.94 1.10 9.44
N LYS A 226 -10.12 0.80 10.46
CA LYS A 226 -10.56 0.22 11.75
C LYS A 226 -10.72 1.27 12.83
N GLN A 227 -9.98 2.36 12.74
CA GLN A 227 -10.16 3.57 13.53
C GLN A 227 -10.17 4.77 12.60
N CYS A 228 -11.34 5.41 12.45
CA CYS A 228 -11.52 6.55 11.58
C CYS A 228 -11.81 7.81 12.39
N THR A 229 -10.95 8.82 12.27
CA THR A 229 -11.08 10.11 12.97
C THR A 229 -11.64 11.17 12.04
N TYR A 230 -12.61 11.93 12.52
CA TYR A 230 -13.21 13.01 11.73
C TYR A 230 -12.19 14.13 11.50
N VAL A 231 -11.97 14.48 10.24
CA VAL A 231 -10.96 15.46 9.80
C VAL A 231 -11.55 16.64 9.02
N GLY A 232 -12.84 16.59 8.64
CA GLY A 232 -13.56 17.72 8.04
C GLY A 232 -14.16 17.43 6.67
N LEU A 233 -15.17 18.21 6.26
CA LEU A 233 -15.84 18.07 4.96
C LEU A 233 -14.97 18.64 3.84
N GLY A 234 -14.46 17.77 2.99
CA GLY A 234 -13.57 18.07 1.87
C GLY A 234 -13.00 16.78 1.27
N ARG A 235 -12.36 16.87 0.11
CA ARG A 235 -11.66 15.71 -0.48
C ARG A 235 -10.28 15.55 0.17
N SER A 236 -9.88 14.30 0.42
CA SER A 236 -8.63 13.98 1.10
C SER A 236 -7.52 13.56 0.15
N THR A 237 -6.30 14.03 0.43
CA THR A 237 -5.03 13.50 -0.09
C THR A 237 -3.98 13.51 1.03
N MET A 238 -3.26 12.40 1.22
CA MET A 238 -2.32 12.22 2.34
C MET A 238 -1.15 13.21 2.33
N ASP A 239 -0.77 13.71 1.16
CA ASP A 239 0.40 14.58 0.93
C ASP A 239 0.05 16.07 0.76
N CYS A 240 -1.24 16.43 0.73
CA CYS A 240 -1.74 17.79 0.53
C CYS A 240 -1.26 18.49 -0.76
N THR A 241 -0.53 17.82 -1.66
CA THR A 241 0.12 18.48 -2.82
C THR A 241 -0.87 18.95 -3.86
N ASP A 242 -2.00 18.26 -3.95
CA ASP A 242 -3.00 18.45 -4.99
C ASP A 242 -4.13 19.38 -4.56
N CYS A 243 -4.07 19.94 -3.33
CA CYS A 243 -5.06 20.91 -2.88
C CYS A 243 -5.03 22.18 -3.75
N SER A 244 -6.20 22.81 -3.90
CA SER A 244 -6.29 24.13 -4.54
C SER A 244 -5.38 25.15 -3.82
N PRO A 245 -4.77 26.12 -4.53
CA PRO A 245 -4.08 27.24 -3.91
C PRO A 245 -4.99 28.07 -2.97
N PHE A 246 -6.30 28.03 -3.20
CA PHE A 246 -7.31 28.68 -2.35
C PHE A 246 -7.95 27.73 -1.33
N ALA A 247 -7.26 26.64 -0.97
CA ALA A 247 -7.67 25.72 0.07
C ALA A 247 -6.62 25.60 1.18
N THR A 248 -7.08 25.35 2.40
CA THR A 248 -6.24 24.98 3.53
C THR A 248 -6.22 23.46 3.66
N CYS A 249 -5.03 22.87 3.77
CA CYS A 249 -4.92 21.45 4.10
C CYS A 249 -4.85 21.24 5.61
N ARG A 250 -5.69 20.35 6.15
CA ARG A 250 -5.60 19.87 7.54
C ARG A 250 -5.71 18.36 7.58
N ASN A 251 -4.66 17.69 8.10
CA ASN A 251 -4.60 16.23 8.18
C ASN A 251 -4.97 15.54 6.85
N GLY A 252 -4.44 16.06 5.74
CA GLY A 252 -4.72 15.53 4.42
C GLY A 252 -6.12 15.85 3.86
N VAL A 253 -6.93 16.69 4.50
CA VAL A 253 -8.19 17.18 3.91
C VAL A 253 -8.00 18.57 3.35
N CYS A 254 -8.30 18.74 2.06
CA CYS A 254 -8.33 20.05 1.41
C CYS A 254 -9.69 20.70 1.67
N GLN A 255 -9.70 21.88 2.29
CA GLN A 255 -10.91 22.66 2.53
C GLN A 255 -10.76 24.05 1.92
N CYS A 256 -11.70 24.46 1.05
CA CYS A 256 -11.67 25.81 0.46
C CYS A 256 -11.63 26.88 1.56
N ASN A 257 -10.79 27.89 1.34
CA ASN A 257 -10.65 29.04 2.22
C ASN A 257 -11.98 29.80 2.29
N LYS A 258 -12.15 30.59 3.36
CA LYS A 258 -13.34 31.45 3.49
C LYS A 258 -13.44 32.41 2.29
N GLY A 259 -14.63 32.52 1.70
CA GLY A 259 -14.85 33.29 0.46
C GLY A 259 -14.77 32.45 -0.82
N PHE A 260 -14.36 31.18 -0.73
CA PHE A 260 -14.33 30.25 -1.86
C PHE A 260 -15.28 29.07 -1.64
N GLN A 261 -15.75 28.48 -2.74
CA GLN A 261 -16.57 27.27 -2.74
C GLN A 261 -16.00 26.23 -3.70
N GLY A 262 -16.24 24.95 -3.42
CA GLY A 262 -15.73 23.86 -4.24
C GLY A 262 -15.48 22.59 -3.44
N ASP A 263 -14.69 21.67 -4.01
CA ASP A 263 -14.36 20.36 -3.45
C ASP A 263 -13.03 20.31 -2.67
N GLY A 264 -12.33 21.46 -2.58
CA GLY A 264 -11.00 21.58 -1.96
C GLY A 264 -9.84 21.47 -2.96
N PHE A 265 -10.05 20.88 -4.13
CA PHE A 265 -9.07 20.77 -5.21
C PHE A 265 -9.31 21.84 -6.27
N ASN A 266 -10.58 22.14 -6.52
CA ASN A 266 -11.02 23.24 -7.35
C ASN A 266 -11.91 24.15 -6.48
N CYS A 267 -11.32 25.25 -6.02
CA CYS A 267 -12.00 26.25 -5.22
C CYS A 267 -12.18 27.50 -6.08
N THR A 268 -13.43 27.89 -6.28
CA THR A 268 -13.82 29.08 -7.04
C THR A 268 -14.32 30.16 -6.09
N ASP A 269 -14.02 31.40 -6.43
CA ASP A 269 -14.52 32.57 -5.72
C ASP A 269 -16.06 32.56 -5.60
N VAL A 270 -16.56 32.88 -4.41
CA VAL A 270 -18.00 33.03 -4.16
C VAL A 270 -18.36 34.48 -4.40
N ASN A 271 -19.15 34.75 -5.45
CA ASN A 271 -19.61 36.12 -5.67
C ASN A 271 -20.72 36.50 -4.66
N GLU A 272 -20.35 37.15 -3.56
CA GLU A 272 -21.33 37.52 -2.53
C GLU A 272 -22.30 38.61 -2.98
N CYS A 273 -21.90 39.47 -3.92
CA CYS A 273 -22.79 40.50 -4.48
C CYS A 273 -23.98 39.89 -5.22
N MET A 274 -23.77 38.75 -5.88
CA MET A 274 -24.85 38.00 -6.54
C MET A 274 -25.62 37.09 -5.58
N ARG A 275 -24.92 36.54 -4.58
CA ARG A 275 -25.49 35.55 -3.66
C ARG A 275 -26.32 36.17 -2.53
N LEU A 276 -25.96 37.39 -2.09
CA LEU A 276 -26.55 38.06 -0.94
C LEU A 276 -27.00 39.48 -1.33
N PRO A 277 -28.29 39.68 -1.70
CA PRO A 277 -28.78 40.97 -2.21
C PRO A 277 -28.77 42.13 -1.19
N TYR A 278 -28.44 41.89 0.08
CA TYR A 278 -28.41 42.89 1.15
C TYR A 278 -27.07 42.90 1.91
N VAL A 279 -25.99 42.53 1.23
CA VAL A 279 -24.67 42.43 1.86
C VAL A 279 -24.04 43.81 2.14
N CYS A 280 -24.41 44.82 1.35
CA CYS A 280 -23.99 46.22 1.47
C CYS A 280 -25.16 47.13 1.90
N ASP A 281 -24.86 48.37 2.28
CA ASP A 281 -25.89 49.39 2.48
C ASP A 281 -26.68 49.61 1.18
N LYS A 282 -27.95 50.00 1.28
CA LYS A 282 -28.78 50.32 0.10
C LYS A 282 -28.23 51.48 -0.74
N ASN A 283 -27.42 52.35 -0.13
CA ASN A 283 -26.73 53.45 -0.80
C ASN A 283 -25.24 53.12 -1.06
N ALA A 284 -24.92 51.84 -1.16
CA ALA A 284 -23.60 51.35 -1.52
C ALA A 284 -23.66 50.39 -2.71
N GLU A 285 -22.62 50.44 -3.54
CA GLU A 285 -22.37 49.47 -4.59
C GLU A 285 -21.54 48.30 -4.03
N CYS A 286 -21.93 47.08 -4.37
CA CYS A 286 -21.18 45.87 -4.05
C CYS A 286 -20.24 45.51 -5.21
N VAL A 287 -18.96 45.38 -4.92
CA VAL A 287 -17.94 44.98 -5.89
C VAL A 287 -17.33 43.66 -5.47
N ASN A 288 -17.51 42.62 -6.30
CA ASN A 288 -16.93 41.31 -6.07
C ASN A 288 -15.41 41.34 -6.22
N LYS A 289 -14.68 40.64 -5.35
CA LYS A 289 -13.23 40.48 -5.37
C LYS A 289 -12.87 39.02 -5.15
N GLU A 290 -11.66 38.62 -5.52
CA GLU A 290 -11.27 37.21 -5.30
C GLU A 290 -11.12 36.94 -3.79
N GLY A 291 -11.86 35.96 -3.29
CA GLY A 291 -11.95 35.56 -1.89
C GLY A 291 -12.79 36.47 -1.00
N SER A 292 -13.40 37.54 -1.53
CA SER A 292 -14.21 38.47 -0.74
C SER A 292 -15.04 39.43 -1.59
N PHE A 293 -15.70 40.38 -0.96
CA PHE A 293 -16.43 41.45 -1.63
C PHE A 293 -16.25 42.73 -0.85
N ILE A 294 -16.48 43.85 -1.53
CA ILE A 294 -16.34 45.15 -0.89
C ILE A 294 -17.55 46.02 -1.21
N CYS A 295 -18.03 46.72 -0.19
CA CYS A 295 -19.09 47.70 -0.31
C CYS A 295 -18.49 49.11 -0.40
N GLN A 296 -18.92 49.89 -1.39
CA GLN A 296 -18.48 51.26 -1.58
C GLN A 296 -19.70 52.18 -1.57
N CYS A 297 -19.70 53.23 -0.74
CA CYS A 297 -20.79 54.18 -0.75
C CYS A 297 -20.89 54.85 -2.13
N LEU A 298 -22.12 55.04 -2.61
CA LEU A 298 -22.38 55.76 -3.85
C LEU A 298 -21.91 57.22 -3.72
N SER A 299 -21.59 57.86 -4.85
CA SER A 299 -21.18 59.28 -4.89
C SER A 299 -22.17 60.17 -4.13
N GLY A 300 -21.65 61.09 -3.31
CA GLY A 300 -22.48 61.94 -2.44
C GLY A 300 -22.88 61.31 -1.09
N PHE A 301 -22.40 60.11 -0.77
CA PHE A 301 -22.58 59.47 0.54
C PHE A 301 -21.24 59.24 1.24
N ALA A 302 -21.27 59.33 2.57
CA ALA A 302 -20.13 59.11 3.45
C ALA A 302 -20.34 57.88 4.33
N GLY A 303 -19.30 57.06 4.48
CA GLY A 303 -19.33 55.87 5.32
C GLY A 303 -18.40 54.74 4.87
N ASN A 304 -18.56 53.60 5.53
CA ASN A 304 -17.74 52.40 5.35
C ASN A 304 -18.31 51.39 4.33
N GLY A 305 -19.29 51.80 3.51
CA GLY A 305 -20.01 50.92 2.57
C GLY A 305 -21.11 50.04 3.17
N TYR A 306 -21.06 49.75 4.47
CA TYR A 306 -22.11 49.01 5.20
C TYR A 306 -23.11 49.94 5.90
N ASN A 307 -22.71 51.19 6.13
CA ASN A 307 -23.55 52.27 6.62
C ASN A 307 -23.16 53.53 5.86
N CYS A 308 -24.00 53.92 4.91
CA CYS A 308 -23.76 55.07 4.04
C CYS A 308 -24.79 56.16 4.35
N THR A 309 -24.30 57.37 4.66
CA THR A 309 -25.16 58.49 5.06
C THR A 309 -24.87 59.73 4.22
N LYS A 310 -25.93 60.47 3.91
CA LYS A 310 -25.84 61.79 3.25
C LYS A 310 -25.74 62.94 4.27
N THR A 311 -25.74 62.63 5.56
CA THR A 311 -25.73 63.62 6.64
C THR A 311 -24.34 64.18 6.84
N LYS A 312 -24.24 65.50 6.98
CA LYS A 312 -22.98 66.21 7.28
C LYS A 312 -22.37 65.84 8.64
N THR A 313 -23.08 65.09 9.48
CA THR A 313 -22.57 64.56 10.75
C THR A 313 -21.37 63.62 10.55
N SER A 314 -21.20 63.02 9.37
CA SER A 314 -20.03 62.21 9.05
C SER A 314 -18.73 63.00 9.12
N CYS A 315 -18.77 64.31 8.82
CA CYS A 315 -17.62 65.22 8.96
C CYS A 315 -17.26 65.50 10.42
N LEU A 316 -18.22 65.35 11.35
CA LEU A 316 -18.02 65.62 12.78
C LEU A 316 -17.37 64.43 13.50
N ASP A 317 -17.51 63.23 12.92
CA ASP A 317 -16.90 62.03 13.49
C ASP A 317 -15.38 62.10 13.33
N LYS A 318 -14.65 61.72 14.38
CA LYS A 318 -13.19 61.57 14.30
C LYS A 318 -12.85 60.44 13.34
N PHE A 319 -11.81 60.65 12.52
CA PHE A 319 -11.24 59.58 11.74
C PHE A 319 -10.62 58.54 12.68
N ASP A 320 -11.00 57.28 12.50
CA ASP A 320 -10.54 56.20 13.33
C ASP A 320 -9.29 55.60 12.68
N VAL A 321 -8.13 55.84 13.29
CA VAL A 321 -6.83 55.38 12.76
C VAL A 321 -6.66 53.87 12.93
N SER A 322 -7.47 53.21 13.78
CA SER A 322 -7.41 51.76 13.99
C SER A 322 -7.77 50.93 12.75
N TYR A 323 -8.33 51.57 11.73
CA TYR A 323 -8.51 50.99 10.40
C TYR A 323 -7.18 50.54 9.81
N GLN A 324 -6.08 51.25 9.99
CA GLN A 324 -4.77 50.80 9.49
C GLN A 324 -4.27 49.50 10.14
N GLN A 325 -4.86 49.08 11.28
CA GLN A 325 -4.50 47.86 12.02
C GLN A 325 -5.53 46.73 11.84
N THR A 326 -6.78 47.07 11.55
CA THR A 326 -7.88 46.11 11.33
C THR A 326 -8.08 45.76 9.86
N CYS A 327 -7.49 46.56 8.98
CA CYS A 327 -7.53 46.44 7.53
C CYS A 327 -6.14 45.99 7.04
N GLY A 328 -6.11 45.17 6.01
CA GLY A 328 -4.91 44.40 5.65
C GLY A 328 -5.13 43.43 4.48
N GLY A 329 -6.16 43.65 3.67
CA GLY A 329 -6.36 42.92 2.42
C GLY A 329 -5.45 43.44 1.30
N GLU A 330 -5.41 42.71 0.18
CA GLU A 330 -4.63 43.08 -1.03
C GLU A 330 -5.33 44.15 -1.90
N ASN A 331 -6.50 44.64 -1.50
CA ASN A 331 -7.40 45.47 -2.32
C ASN A 331 -7.46 46.95 -1.87
N TRP A 332 -6.30 47.57 -1.67
CA TRP A 332 -6.20 48.97 -1.27
C TRP A 332 -6.70 49.94 -2.36
N ARG A 333 -7.49 50.93 -1.95
CA ARG A 333 -7.99 51.99 -2.83
C ARG A 333 -7.89 53.36 -2.16
N GLU A 334 -7.81 54.39 -3.00
CA GLU A 334 -7.81 55.78 -2.59
C GLU A 334 -9.18 56.15 -2.00
N HIS A 335 -9.19 56.63 -0.76
CA HIS A 335 -10.34 57.21 -0.08
C HIS A 335 -9.89 58.47 0.65
N TYR A 336 -10.85 59.28 1.10
CA TYR A 336 -10.58 60.54 1.76
C TYR A 336 -11.25 60.56 3.13
N TYR A 337 -10.62 61.18 4.11
CA TYR A 337 -11.23 61.51 5.39
C TYR A 337 -11.09 63.00 5.65
N PHE A 338 -11.99 63.58 6.44
CA PHE A 338 -11.86 64.95 6.87
C PHE A 338 -10.96 65.03 8.10
N ASP A 339 -9.79 65.64 7.94
CA ASP A 339 -8.85 65.87 9.02
C ASP A 339 -9.27 67.08 9.85
N HIS A 340 -9.58 66.84 11.12
CA HIS A 340 -10.07 67.85 12.04
C HIS A 340 -9.00 68.85 12.48
N ASP A 341 -7.73 68.45 12.46
CA ASP A 341 -6.61 69.29 12.87
C ASP A 341 -6.16 70.18 11.70
N ALA A 342 -6.06 69.58 10.51
CA ALA A 342 -5.70 70.30 9.28
C ALA A 342 -6.89 71.04 8.63
N LYS A 343 -8.12 70.77 9.06
CA LYS A 343 -9.38 71.32 8.50
C LYS A 343 -9.53 71.09 6.99
N MET A 344 -9.05 69.95 6.50
CA MET A 344 -9.07 69.60 5.08
C MET A 344 -9.23 68.10 4.86
N CYS A 345 -9.70 67.73 3.68
CA CYS A 345 -9.84 66.36 3.24
C CYS A 345 -8.48 65.77 2.86
N THR A 346 -8.10 64.68 3.52
CA THR A 346 -6.81 64.02 3.35
C THR A 346 -6.98 62.62 2.77
N LEU A 347 -6.06 62.25 1.87
CA LEU A 347 -6.04 60.94 1.22
C LEU A 347 -5.58 59.86 2.21
N PHE A 348 -6.25 58.72 2.19
CA PHE A 348 -5.82 57.50 2.85
C PHE A 348 -6.17 56.26 2.02
N TRP A 349 -5.50 55.14 2.31
CA TRP A 349 -5.78 53.87 1.67
C TRP A 349 -6.82 53.08 2.46
N TYR A 350 -7.84 52.57 1.77
CA TYR A 350 -8.94 51.82 2.36
C TYR A 350 -9.28 50.55 1.56
N ASP A 351 -9.49 49.43 2.25
CA ASP A 351 -9.78 48.12 1.65
C ASP A 351 -11.24 47.65 1.88
N GLY A 352 -12.09 48.46 2.53
CA GLY A 352 -13.50 48.12 2.78
C GLY A 352 -13.77 47.30 4.03
N CYS A 353 -12.79 47.15 4.92
CA CYS A 353 -12.96 46.57 6.24
C CYS A 353 -14.11 47.21 7.05
N ARG A 354 -14.82 46.38 7.83
CA ARG A 354 -15.88 46.85 8.73
C ARG A 354 -15.28 47.59 9.92
N GLY A 355 -15.73 48.82 10.12
CA GLY A 355 -15.50 49.56 11.36
C GLY A 355 -16.63 50.56 11.63
N LYS A 356 -16.44 51.44 12.63
CA LYS A 356 -17.49 52.36 13.08
C LYS A 356 -17.39 53.78 12.49
N SER A 357 -16.27 54.12 11.85
CA SER A 357 -16.07 55.46 11.31
C SER A 357 -16.96 55.71 10.11
N ARG A 358 -17.66 56.86 10.14
CA ARG A 358 -18.43 57.39 9.02
C ARG A 358 -17.69 58.52 8.29
N ASN A 359 -16.57 58.98 8.84
CA ASN A 359 -15.68 59.98 8.25
C ASN A 359 -14.79 59.31 7.19
N ILE A 360 -15.44 58.72 6.18
CA ILE A 360 -14.82 58.00 5.08
C ILE A 360 -15.59 58.37 3.82
N PHE A 361 -14.87 58.84 2.81
CA PHE A 361 -15.42 59.32 1.55
C PHE A 361 -14.70 58.63 0.40
N SER A 362 -15.47 58.11 -0.55
CA SER A 362 -14.89 57.43 -1.72
C SER A 362 -14.33 58.39 -2.77
N GLU A 363 -14.72 59.66 -2.73
CA GLU A 363 -14.28 60.69 -3.68
C GLU A 363 -13.90 61.97 -2.94
N LEU A 364 -12.84 62.63 -3.40
CA LEU A 364 -12.39 63.92 -2.83
C LEU A 364 -13.50 64.97 -2.89
N ASN A 365 -14.18 65.08 -4.05
CA ASN A 365 -15.25 66.06 -4.24
C ASN A 365 -16.41 65.88 -3.25
N THR A 366 -16.75 64.62 -2.92
CA THR A 366 -17.77 64.34 -1.91
C THR A 366 -17.31 64.81 -0.52
N CYS A 367 -16.03 64.62 -0.18
CA CYS A 367 -15.48 65.09 1.09
C CYS A 367 -15.45 66.63 1.17
N THR A 368 -14.98 67.31 0.12
CA THR A 368 -14.84 68.78 0.10
C THR A 368 -16.21 69.46 0.15
N GLU A 369 -17.16 69.04 -0.69
CA GLU A 369 -18.54 69.56 -0.68
C GLU A 369 -19.23 69.31 0.67
N MET A 370 -19.06 68.13 1.27
CA MET A 370 -19.74 67.79 2.52
C MET A 370 -19.11 68.46 3.75
N CYS A 371 -17.79 68.68 3.78
CA CYS A 371 -17.08 69.08 4.99
C CYS A 371 -16.36 70.44 4.90
N GLU A 372 -15.63 70.71 3.81
CA GLU A 372 -14.85 71.95 3.65
C GLU A 372 -15.75 73.14 3.28
N GLU A 373 -16.57 73.00 2.23
CA GLU A 373 -17.34 74.12 1.67
C GLU A 373 -18.52 74.52 2.56
N THR A 374 -19.06 73.57 3.32
CA THR A 374 -20.27 73.81 4.10
C THR A 374 -20.02 74.31 5.52
N ASN A 375 -18.76 74.55 5.86
CA ASN A 375 -18.31 75.17 7.11
C ASN A 375 -18.94 74.50 8.36
N VAL A 376 -19.03 73.18 8.33
CA VAL A 376 -19.73 72.38 9.36
C VAL A 376 -19.06 72.53 10.73
N MET A 377 -17.74 72.69 10.74
CA MET A 377 -16.94 72.89 11.95
C MET A 377 -17.18 74.25 12.60
N THR A 378 -17.26 75.35 11.85
CA THR A 378 -17.55 76.68 12.43
C THR A 378 -18.97 76.75 13.00
N ARG A 379 -19.93 76.05 12.38
CA ARG A 379 -21.30 75.92 12.94
C ARG A 379 -21.36 75.03 14.19
N ALA A 380 -20.51 74.01 14.29
CA ALA A 380 -20.44 73.14 15.47
C ALA A 380 -19.78 73.83 16.66
N GLU A 381 -18.74 74.65 16.43
CA GLU A 381 -18.11 75.49 17.45
C GLU A 381 -19.12 76.46 18.09
N MET A 382 -20.03 77.06 17.30
CA MET A 382 -21.11 77.91 17.84
C MET A 382 -22.12 77.17 18.74
N CYS A 383 -22.19 75.85 18.69
CA CYS A 383 -23.07 75.04 19.54
C CYS A 383 -22.40 74.57 20.84
N TRP A 384 -21.07 74.49 20.89
CA TRP A 384 -20.34 74.10 22.10
C TRP A 384 -20.19 75.26 23.10
N ASP A 385 -20.24 76.52 22.65
CA ASP A 385 -20.19 77.70 23.52
C ASP A 385 -21.54 78.01 24.25
N LYS A 386 -22.54 77.11 24.17
CA LYS A 386 -23.87 77.30 24.77
C LYS A 386 -24.34 76.19 25.72
N PHE A 387 -23.47 75.28 26.15
CA PHE A 387 -23.78 74.27 27.16
C PHE A 387 -22.90 74.36 28.39
#